data_AF-A0A9E1IXB4-F1
#
_entry.id   AF-A0A9E1IXB4-F1
#
_cell.length_a   1.000
_cell.length_b   1.000
_cell.length_c   1.000
_cell.angle_alpha   90.00
_cell.angle_beta   90.00
_cell.angle_gamma   90.00
#
_symmetry.space_group_name_H-M   'P 1'
#
loop_
_entity.id
_entity.type
_entity.pdbx_description
1 polymer ?
#
loop_
_entity_poly.entity_id
_entity_poly.type
_entity_poly.pdbx_seq_one_letter_code
_entity_poly.pdbx_strand_id
1 'polypeptide(L)'
;MPKKERGLWELYKHDPEKADADIWDRKPDPVSRRGFIKKTGLATMAIAIGSQIPFFRTLPSGLMALALAEADEKTVLKGKEGLIILNDRPINAEPPAHLLDDDFTPKGKHFVRNNGLPPEIEETPNQWTFSIEGEVHKPLKLTLDDIKTKLKHYTYALQLECGGNGRAGFYPPAKGNQWKFGAIGCANYKGVRLRDVLQMAELKDSAVYTGYYGADLHLSGNPDKVSISRGTPIAKALEEHTLIAWEMNGEPLPHLHGFPLRIVSPGWPASTSPKWLKRILIQNRVHDGMKMDHYRVPKYPVKPGTAVPDKDMTIIESMPVKSLITNPKT
;
A
#
# COMPACT_ATOMS: atom_id res chain seq x y z
N MET A 1 -22.19 24.79 -24.95
CA MET A 1 -21.27 24.11 -24.01
C MET A 1 -20.80 22.81 -24.65
N PRO A 2 -19.50 22.56 -24.80
CA PRO A 2 -19.02 21.29 -25.32
C PRO A 2 -19.43 20.15 -24.38
N LYS A 3 -19.95 19.05 -24.93
CA LYS A 3 -20.26 17.84 -24.14
C LYS A 3 -18.94 17.32 -23.56
N LYS A 4 -18.84 17.26 -22.23
CA LYS A 4 -17.70 16.66 -21.55
C LYS A 4 -17.72 15.16 -21.85
N GLU A 5 -16.70 14.66 -22.55
CA GLU A 5 -16.51 13.21 -22.70
C GLU A 5 -16.27 12.61 -21.31
N ARG A 6 -17.01 11.55 -20.98
CA ARG A 6 -16.94 10.84 -19.70
C ARG A 6 -16.50 9.41 -20.00
N GLY A 7 -15.51 8.92 -19.27
CA GLY A 7 -15.09 7.52 -19.38
C GLY A 7 -16.18 6.57 -18.88
N LEU A 8 -16.20 5.34 -19.39
CA LEU A 8 -17.15 4.28 -19.01
C LEU A 8 -17.25 4.14 -17.48
N TRP A 9 -16.11 4.16 -16.79
CA TRP A 9 -16.03 4.10 -15.33
C TRP A 9 -16.79 5.18 -14.59
N GLU A 10 -16.78 6.41 -15.10
CA GLU A 10 -17.47 7.51 -14.43
C GLU A 10 -18.98 7.22 -14.40
N LEU A 11 -19.50 6.58 -15.44
CA LEU A 11 -20.91 6.16 -15.52
C LEU A 11 -21.18 5.01 -14.55
N TYR A 12 -20.33 3.98 -14.53
CA TYR A 12 -20.49 2.82 -13.63
C TYR A 12 -20.27 3.13 -12.15
N LYS A 13 -19.46 4.14 -11.83
CA LYS A 13 -19.24 4.60 -10.44
C LYS A 13 -20.48 5.22 -9.82
N HIS A 14 -21.30 5.89 -10.63
CA HIS A 14 -22.48 6.61 -10.14
C HIS A 14 -23.72 5.73 -10.14
N ASP A 15 -24.00 5.04 -11.24
CA ASP A 15 -25.18 4.20 -11.39
C ASP A 15 -24.86 3.04 -12.37
N PRO A 16 -24.36 1.90 -11.86
CA PRO A 16 -23.87 0.81 -12.68
C PRO A 16 -24.98 0.09 -13.46
N GLU A 17 -26.22 0.11 -12.98
CA GLU A 17 -27.37 -0.48 -13.69
C GLU A 17 -27.85 0.42 -14.82
N LYS A 18 -27.89 1.73 -14.59
CA LYS A 18 -28.19 2.71 -15.64
C LYS A 18 -27.08 2.76 -16.68
N ALA A 19 -25.82 2.66 -16.28
CA ALA A 19 -24.69 2.59 -17.21
C ALA A 19 -24.80 1.36 -18.13
N ASP A 20 -25.18 0.21 -17.58
CA ASP A 20 -25.45 -1.01 -18.37
C ASP A 20 -26.61 -0.81 -19.36
N ALA A 21 -27.68 -0.11 -18.96
CA ALA A 21 -28.81 0.17 -19.83
C ALA A 21 -28.48 1.20 -20.92
N ASP A 22 -27.80 2.29 -20.59
CA ASP A 22 -27.52 3.40 -21.50
C ASP A 22 -26.44 3.04 -22.53
N ILE A 23 -25.49 2.18 -22.17
CA ILE A 23 -24.31 1.87 -22.99
C ILE A 23 -24.48 0.54 -23.74
N TRP A 24 -25.07 -0.47 -23.09
CA TRP A 24 -25.14 -1.83 -23.63
C TRP A 24 -26.57 -2.34 -23.83
N ASP A 25 -27.58 -1.52 -23.54
CA ASP A 25 -29.01 -1.90 -23.54
C ASP A 25 -29.28 -3.14 -22.66
N ARG A 26 -28.56 -3.24 -21.54
CA ARG A 26 -28.70 -4.31 -20.53
C ARG A 26 -29.55 -3.80 -19.37
N LYS A 27 -30.74 -4.37 -19.18
CA LYS A 27 -31.62 -4.03 -18.05
C LYS A 27 -31.81 -5.23 -17.12
N PRO A 28 -31.68 -5.07 -15.79
CA PRO A 28 -32.00 -6.13 -14.85
C PRO A 28 -33.51 -6.41 -14.88
N ASP A 29 -33.90 -7.69 -14.92
CA ASP A 29 -35.28 -8.12 -14.72
C ASP A 29 -35.56 -8.15 -13.20
N PRO A 30 -36.50 -7.34 -12.68
CA PRO A 30 -36.75 -7.23 -11.25
C PRO A 30 -37.34 -8.49 -10.61
N VAL A 31 -37.71 -9.53 -11.38
CA VAL A 31 -38.51 -10.65 -10.87
C VAL A 31 -37.73 -11.95 -10.64
N SER A 32 -36.40 -12.02 -10.85
CA SER A 32 -35.65 -13.18 -10.31
C SER A 32 -34.18 -12.91 -10.01
N ARG A 33 -33.71 -13.49 -8.90
CA ARG A 33 -32.27 -13.57 -8.52
C ARG A 33 -31.39 -14.32 -9.54
N ARG A 34 -31.94 -14.79 -10.67
CA ARG A 34 -31.26 -15.38 -11.83
C ARG A 34 -31.97 -14.97 -13.15
N GLY A 35 -32.16 -13.67 -13.36
CA GLY A 35 -32.78 -13.16 -14.59
C GLY A 35 -31.94 -13.47 -15.83
N PHE A 36 -32.42 -14.37 -16.67
CA PHE A 36 -31.85 -14.66 -18.00
C PHE A 36 -32.28 -13.54 -18.96
N ILE A 37 -31.31 -12.81 -19.53
CA ILE A 37 -31.54 -11.63 -20.37
C ILE A 37 -32.32 -12.02 -21.64
N LYS A 38 -33.53 -11.47 -21.83
CA LYS A 38 -34.22 -11.49 -23.13
C LYS A 38 -33.52 -10.52 -24.10
N LYS A 39 -33.15 -11.03 -25.29
CA LYS A 39 -32.94 -10.34 -26.60
C LYS A 39 -33.15 -8.82 -26.58
N THR A 40 -32.31 -7.92 -27.11
CA THR A 40 -31.45 -7.95 -28.30
C THR A 40 -30.71 -6.61 -28.35
N GLY A 41 -29.39 -6.59 -28.15
CA GLY A 41 -28.54 -5.42 -28.41
C GLY A 41 -27.38 -5.83 -29.31
N LEU A 42 -27.29 -5.27 -30.52
CA LEU A 42 -26.31 -5.60 -31.55
C LEU A 42 -24.93 -4.94 -31.34
N ALA A 43 -24.67 -4.35 -30.17
CA ALA A 43 -23.38 -3.79 -29.82
C ALA A 43 -22.54 -4.82 -29.05
N THR A 44 -21.81 -5.67 -29.77
CA THR A 44 -20.75 -6.48 -29.16
C THR A 44 -19.67 -5.55 -28.60
N MET A 45 -19.38 -5.64 -27.30
CA MET A 45 -18.19 -5.06 -26.65
C MET A 45 -16.85 -5.43 -27.31
N ALA A 46 -16.87 -6.30 -28.33
CA ALA A 46 -15.71 -6.65 -29.14
C ALA A 46 -15.02 -5.45 -29.78
N ILE A 47 -15.72 -4.35 -30.04
CA ILE A 47 -15.14 -3.16 -30.69
C ILE A 47 -14.24 -2.37 -29.72
N ALA A 48 -14.55 -2.35 -28.42
CA ALA A 48 -13.81 -1.53 -27.45
C ALA A 48 -12.43 -2.10 -27.07
N ILE A 49 -12.25 -3.42 -27.13
CA ILE A 49 -11.02 -4.12 -26.72
C ILE A 49 -10.43 -5.02 -27.82
N GLY A 50 -10.98 -5.00 -29.03
CA GLY A 50 -10.53 -5.83 -30.16
C GLY A 50 -10.62 -7.34 -29.94
N SER A 51 -11.37 -7.81 -28.94
CA SER A 51 -11.48 -9.23 -28.58
C SER A 51 -12.87 -9.60 -28.09
N GLN A 52 -13.27 -10.86 -28.28
CA GLN A 52 -14.57 -11.36 -27.80
C GLN A 52 -14.50 -11.73 -26.32
N ILE A 53 -15.42 -11.19 -25.51
CA ILE A 53 -15.60 -11.63 -24.13
C ILE A 53 -16.59 -12.79 -24.10
N PRO A 54 -16.14 -14.03 -23.81
CA PRO A 54 -17.06 -15.16 -23.69
C PRO A 54 -18.05 -14.90 -22.55
N PHE A 55 -19.31 -15.29 -22.76
CA PHE A 55 -20.38 -15.15 -21.76
C PHE A 55 -20.74 -13.70 -21.36
N PHE A 56 -20.34 -12.69 -22.15
CA PHE A 56 -20.72 -11.28 -21.90
C PHE A 56 -22.24 -11.10 -21.70
N ARG A 57 -23.04 -11.82 -22.50
CA ARG A 57 -24.51 -11.81 -22.43
C ARG A 57 -25.09 -12.32 -21.12
N THR A 58 -24.29 -12.99 -20.29
CA THR A 58 -24.72 -13.55 -19.00
C THR A 58 -23.99 -12.92 -17.82
N LEU A 59 -23.17 -11.88 -18.04
CA LEU A 59 -22.60 -11.12 -16.94
C LEU A 59 -23.74 -10.46 -16.14
N PRO A 60 -23.73 -10.51 -14.80
CA PRO A 60 -24.73 -9.82 -14.01
C PRO A 60 -24.72 -8.32 -14.30
N SER A 61 -25.90 -7.67 -14.18
CA SER A 61 -26.02 -6.22 -14.31
C SER A 61 -25.11 -5.50 -13.30
N GLY A 62 -24.48 -4.41 -13.72
CA GLY A 62 -23.57 -3.60 -12.91
C GLY A 62 -22.15 -4.13 -12.75
N LEU A 63 -21.78 -5.21 -13.46
CA LEU A 63 -20.40 -5.71 -13.52
C LEU A 63 -19.73 -5.34 -14.84
N MET A 64 -18.66 -4.54 -14.77
CA MET A 64 -17.74 -4.34 -15.88
C MET A 64 -16.74 -5.50 -15.96
N ALA A 65 -16.46 -6.00 -17.17
CA ALA A 65 -15.34 -6.91 -17.35
C ALA A 65 -14.02 -6.15 -17.17
N LEU A 66 -13.08 -6.76 -16.44
CA LEU A 66 -11.80 -6.17 -16.06
C LEU A 66 -11.04 -5.58 -17.26
N ALA A 67 -11.16 -6.19 -18.44
CA ALA A 67 -10.52 -5.72 -19.66
C ALA A 67 -11.06 -4.38 -20.21
N LEU A 68 -12.36 -4.05 -20.06
CA LEU A 68 -12.86 -2.71 -20.47
C LEU A 68 -12.69 -1.68 -19.37
N ALA A 69 -12.71 -2.19 -18.14
CA ALA A 69 -12.21 -1.48 -16.99
C ALA A 69 -10.76 -0.99 -17.26
N GLU A 70 -9.89 -1.82 -17.79
CA GLU A 70 -8.53 -1.41 -18.15
C GLU A 70 -8.47 -0.56 -19.44
N ALA A 71 -9.40 -0.72 -20.38
CA ALA A 71 -9.35 -0.07 -21.69
C ALA A 71 -9.55 1.46 -21.64
N ASP A 72 -10.35 1.95 -20.68
CA ASP A 72 -10.62 3.39 -20.49
C ASP A 72 -9.81 4.02 -19.34
N GLU A 73 -9.09 3.20 -18.57
CA GLU A 73 -8.22 3.64 -17.47
C GLU A 73 -6.75 3.36 -17.78
N LYS A 74 -6.09 4.30 -18.45
CA LYS A 74 -4.85 4.77 -17.83
C LYS A 74 -5.29 5.57 -16.62
N THR A 75 -5.51 4.92 -15.47
CA THR A 75 -5.66 5.64 -14.21
C THR A 75 -4.36 6.43 -14.03
N VAL A 76 -4.30 7.69 -14.44
CA VAL A 76 -3.08 8.46 -14.28
C VAL A 76 -3.04 8.89 -12.82
N LEU A 77 -2.25 8.17 -12.03
CA LEU A 77 -1.98 8.58 -10.67
C LEU A 77 -1.16 9.88 -10.74
N LYS A 78 -1.78 11.00 -10.39
CA LYS A 78 -1.16 12.33 -10.50
C LYS A 78 0.18 12.38 -9.76
N GLY A 79 1.23 12.84 -10.44
CA GLY A 79 2.60 12.89 -9.91
C GLY A 79 3.28 11.53 -9.83
N LYS A 80 2.72 10.51 -10.47
CA LYS A 80 3.18 9.11 -10.55
C LYS A 80 3.11 8.60 -11.99
N GLU A 81 3.45 9.47 -12.93
CA GLU A 81 3.39 9.19 -14.36
C GLU A 81 4.35 8.04 -14.73
N GLY A 82 3.87 7.10 -15.55
CA GLY A 82 4.65 5.96 -16.02
C GLY A 82 4.72 4.76 -15.07
N LEU A 83 4.10 4.84 -13.88
CA LEU A 83 3.97 3.66 -13.01
C LEU A 83 2.93 2.67 -13.55
N ILE A 84 3.17 1.39 -13.29
CA ILE A 84 2.22 0.30 -13.50
C ILE A 84 1.30 0.26 -12.28
N ILE A 85 0.00 0.45 -12.48
CA ILE A 85 -1.00 0.36 -11.43
C ILE A 85 -1.48 -1.07 -11.33
N LEU A 86 -1.39 -1.64 -10.13
CA LEU A 86 -1.82 -3.02 -9.84
C LEU A 86 -3.24 -3.06 -9.30
N ASN A 87 -3.66 -2.00 -8.61
CA ASN A 87 -5.04 -1.74 -8.20
C ASN A 87 -5.17 -0.27 -7.75
N ASP A 88 -6.38 0.24 -7.80
CA ASP A 88 -6.79 1.62 -7.49
C ASP A 88 -7.43 1.73 -6.09
N ARG A 89 -7.99 0.65 -5.55
CA ARG A 89 -8.59 0.59 -4.21
C ARG A 89 -8.18 -0.67 -3.42
N PRO A 90 -7.20 -0.57 -2.50
CA PRO A 90 -6.34 0.59 -2.25
C PRO A 90 -5.32 0.79 -3.38
N ILE A 91 -4.84 2.01 -3.55
CA ILE A 91 -3.83 2.33 -4.57
C ILE A 91 -2.55 1.52 -4.33
N ASN A 92 -2.16 0.70 -5.30
CA ASN A 92 -0.81 0.14 -5.37
C ASN A 92 -0.25 0.26 -6.79
N ALA A 93 0.98 0.74 -6.89
CA ALA A 93 1.66 0.97 -8.15
C ALA A 93 3.16 0.75 -8.03
N GLU A 94 3.80 0.27 -9.09
CA GLU A 94 5.25 0.10 -9.18
C GLU A 94 5.83 0.78 -10.43
N PRO A 95 7.06 1.30 -10.36
CA PRO A 95 7.81 1.65 -11.56
C PRO A 95 8.16 0.41 -12.38
N PRO A 96 8.15 0.50 -13.72
CA PRO A 96 8.93 -0.40 -14.56
C PRO A 96 10.41 -0.45 -14.13
N ALA A 97 11.08 -1.59 -14.32
CA ALA A 97 12.47 -1.78 -13.87
C ALA A 97 13.44 -0.69 -14.38
N HIS A 98 13.28 -0.22 -15.62
CA HIS A 98 14.13 0.82 -16.21
C HIS A 98 13.95 2.22 -15.60
N LEU A 99 13.01 2.39 -14.67
CA LEU A 99 12.83 3.63 -13.90
C LEU A 99 13.47 3.57 -12.50
N LEU A 100 14.25 2.52 -12.20
CA LEU A 100 14.90 2.29 -10.90
C LEU A 100 16.41 2.57 -10.92
N ASP A 101 16.93 3.19 -11.98
CA ASP A 101 18.37 3.41 -12.18
C ASP A 101 18.90 4.69 -11.48
N ASP A 102 18.02 5.47 -10.85
CA ASP A 102 18.41 6.67 -10.10
C ASP A 102 19.00 6.29 -8.72
N ASP A 103 20.12 6.89 -8.31
CA ASP A 103 20.73 6.72 -6.98
C ASP A 103 19.71 6.90 -5.83
N PHE A 104 18.87 7.94 -5.99
CA PHE A 104 17.71 8.19 -5.16
C PHE A 104 16.48 8.21 -6.05
N THR A 105 15.61 7.22 -5.89
CA THR A 105 14.37 7.08 -6.63
C THR A 105 13.52 8.36 -6.47
N PRO A 106 13.26 9.11 -7.57
CA PRO A 106 12.45 10.30 -7.54
C PRO A 106 11.07 10.04 -6.94
N LYS A 107 10.49 11.05 -6.29
CA LYS A 107 9.17 10.93 -5.66
C LYS A 107 8.10 10.42 -6.61
N GLY A 108 8.18 10.74 -7.91
CA GLY A 108 7.28 10.24 -8.94
C GLY A 108 7.48 8.77 -9.31
N LYS A 109 8.73 8.29 -9.29
CA LYS A 109 9.10 6.92 -9.65
C LYS A 109 9.00 5.93 -8.47
N HIS A 110 8.97 6.39 -7.22
CA HIS A 110 8.93 5.51 -6.05
C HIS A 110 7.63 4.68 -5.99
N PHE A 111 7.70 3.36 -5.74
CA PHE A 111 6.49 2.52 -5.66
C PHE A 111 5.52 2.99 -4.56
N VAL A 112 4.22 2.77 -4.78
CA VAL A 112 3.13 3.05 -3.81
C VAL A 112 2.51 1.74 -3.40
N ARG A 113 2.48 1.45 -2.09
CA ARG A 113 1.72 0.33 -1.52
C ARG A 113 0.81 0.83 -0.41
N ASN A 114 -0.50 0.70 -0.57
CA ASN A 114 -1.50 1.02 0.45
C ASN A 114 -2.33 -0.20 0.81
N ASN A 115 -2.63 -0.37 2.10
CA ASN A 115 -3.58 -1.37 2.61
C ASN A 115 -4.98 -0.78 2.81
N GLY A 116 -5.03 0.47 3.25
CA GLY A 116 -6.25 1.27 3.41
C GLY A 116 -6.35 2.40 2.39
N LEU A 117 -7.35 3.25 2.60
CA LEU A 117 -7.51 4.50 1.88
C LEU A 117 -6.63 5.56 2.56
N PRO A 118 -5.83 6.33 1.80
CA PRO A 118 -5.11 7.48 2.36
C PRO A 118 -6.07 8.40 3.13
N PRO A 119 -5.70 8.89 4.32
CA PRO A 119 -6.53 9.80 5.09
C PRO A 119 -6.63 11.16 4.41
N GLU A 120 -7.71 11.89 4.68
CA GLU A 120 -7.72 13.34 4.45
C GLU A 120 -6.90 14.03 5.54
N ILE A 121 -6.14 15.06 5.17
CA ILE A 121 -5.24 15.77 6.08
C ILE A 121 -5.72 17.21 6.18
N GLU A 122 -6.48 17.48 7.22
CA GLU A 122 -7.05 18.80 7.50
C GLU A 122 -6.13 19.66 8.40
N GLU A 123 -5.30 19.00 9.23
CA GLU A 123 -4.42 19.67 10.19
C GLU A 123 -3.19 20.28 9.49
N THR A 124 -2.70 21.40 10.03
CA THR A 124 -1.39 21.93 9.63
C THR A 124 -0.32 20.88 9.93
N PRO A 125 0.63 20.57 9.02
CA PRO A 125 1.55 19.45 9.18
C PRO A 125 2.31 19.44 10.51
N ASN A 126 2.72 20.61 11.00
CA ASN A 126 3.44 20.73 12.28
C ASN A 126 2.56 20.42 13.50
N GLN A 127 1.24 20.53 13.39
CA GLN A 127 0.28 20.17 14.45
C GLN A 127 -0.07 18.68 14.46
N TRP A 128 0.39 17.91 13.46
CA TRP A 128 0.15 16.48 13.39
C TRP A 128 0.65 15.79 14.66
N THR A 129 -0.26 15.13 15.37
CA THR A 129 0.07 14.42 16.62
C THR A 129 0.23 12.92 16.44
N PHE A 130 1.15 12.34 17.20
CA PHE A 130 1.25 10.89 17.40
C PHE A 130 1.58 10.55 18.87
N SER A 131 1.25 9.34 19.29
CA SER A 131 1.51 8.88 20.66
C SER A 131 2.47 7.69 20.76
N ILE A 132 3.13 7.57 21.91
CA ILE A 132 3.90 6.41 22.34
C ILE A 132 3.28 5.91 23.65
N GLU A 133 2.82 4.66 23.66
CA GLU A 133 2.00 4.07 24.72
C GLU A 133 2.45 2.64 25.06
N GLY A 134 1.90 2.05 26.14
CA GLY A 134 2.11 0.65 26.51
C GLY A 134 3.25 0.43 27.50
N GLU A 135 4.20 -0.44 27.16
CA GLU A 135 5.35 -0.82 28.00
C GLU A 135 6.44 0.28 28.08
N VAL A 136 6.04 1.47 28.53
CA VAL A 136 6.87 2.66 28.72
C VAL A 136 6.61 3.26 30.11
N HIS A 137 7.62 3.83 30.73
CA HIS A 137 7.49 4.55 32.01
C HIS A 137 6.87 5.94 31.80
N LYS A 138 7.12 6.57 30.65
CA LYS A 138 6.61 7.90 30.29
C LYS A 138 5.83 7.83 28.98
N PRO A 139 4.51 7.56 29.01
CA PRO A 139 3.67 7.70 27.82
C PRO A 139 3.78 9.12 27.24
N LEU A 140 3.91 9.23 25.92
CA LEU A 140 4.10 10.51 25.23
C LEU A 140 2.98 10.76 24.23
N LYS A 141 2.59 12.03 24.10
CA LYS A 141 1.83 12.55 22.96
C LYS A 141 2.61 13.73 22.40
N LEU A 142 3.10 13.60 21.18
CA LEU A 142 4.01 14.55 20.54
C LEU A 142 3.39 15.08 19.27
N THR A 143 3.65 16.35 18.97
CA THR A 143 3.43 16.95 17.65
C THR A 143 4.63 16.69 16.75
N LEU A 144 4.45 16.87 15.43
CA LEU A 144 5.59 16.91 14.51
C LEU A 144 6.55 18.06 14.85
N ASP A 145 6.04 19.20 15.33
CA ASP A 145 6.88 20.32 15.77
C ASP A 145 7.74 19.96 17.00
N ASP A 146 7.19 19.21 17.96
CA ASP A 146 7.93 18.74 19.13
C ASP A 146 9.19 17.97 18.75
N ILE A 147 9.08 17.00 17.84
CA ILE A 147 10.24 16.20 17.44
C ILE A 147 11.22 16.98 16.55
N LYS A 148 10.72 17.94 15.76
CA LYS A 148 11.57 18.81 14.95
C LYS A 148 12.39 19.79 15.81
N THR A 149 11.85 20.26 16.92
CA THR A 149 12.51 21.26 17.77
C THR A 149 13.37 20.64 18.86
N LYS A 150 12.99 19.48 19.41
CA LYS A 150 13.64 18.87 20.58
C LYS A 150 14.74 17.87 20.25
N LEU A 151 14.75 17.31 19.05
CA LEU A 151 15.63 16.20 18.70
C LEU A 151 16.55 16.52 17.52
N LYS A 152 17.71 15.87 17.50
CA LYS A 152 18.67 15.97 16.40
C LYS A 152 18.06 15.35 15.13
N HIS A 153 18.21 16.05 14.01
CA HIS A 153 17.77 15.54 12.71
C HIS A 153 18.86 14.69 12.07
N TYR A 154 18.43 13.66 11.37
CA TYR A 154 19.30 12.80 10.57
C TYR A 154 18.72 12.67 9.17
N THR A 155 19.60 12.57 8.19
CA THR A 155 19.26 12.28 6.80
C THR A 155 19.99 11.02 6.38
N TYR A 156 19.24 10.01 5.92
CA TYR A 156 19.79 8.73 5.46
C TYR A 156 19.27 8.34 4.10
N ALA A 157 20.16 7.75 3.30
CA ALA A 157 19.82 6.98 2.11
C ALA A 157 19.22 5.63 2.53
N LEU A 158 17.90 5.49 2.51
CA LEU A 158 17.22 4.28 2.98
C LEU A 158 16.41 3.63 1.86
N GLN A 159 16.53 2.31 1.75
CA GLN A 159 15.75 1.50 0.85
C GLN A 159 14.50 0.95 1.53
N LEU A 160 13.37 1.02 0.83
CA LEU A 160 12.15 0.31 1.17
C LEU A 160 11.82 -0.68 0.06
N GLU A 161 11.55 -1.93 0.45
CA GLU A 161 11.08 -2.97 -0.48
C GLU A 161 9.83 -3.64 0.07
N CYS A 162 8.82 -3.81 -0.79
CA CYS A 162 7.63 -4.59 -0.47
C CYS A 162 8.02 -6.07 -0.31
N GLY A 163 7.59 -6.72 0.78
CA GLY A 163 7.77 -8.18 0.93
C GLY A 163 7.09 -9.02 -0.16
N GLY A 164 6.28 -8.40 -1.03
CA GLY A 164 5.70 -9.02 -2.22
C GLY A 164 6.43 -8.74 -3.53
N ASN A 165 7.55 -8.03 -3.52
CA ASN A 165 8.29 -7.69 -4.73
C ASN A 165 8.79 -8.96 -5.43
N GLY A 166 8.45 -9.16 -6.70
CA GLY A 166 8.74 -10.39 -7.46
C GLY A 166 7.60 -11.41 -7.48
N ARG A 167 6.43 -11.11 -6.88
CA ARG A 167 5.32 -12.08 -6.77
C ARG A 167 4.86 -12.64 -8.12
N ALA A 168 4.85 -11.81 -9.17
CA ALA A 168 4.44 -12.23 -10.51
C ALA A 168 5.33 -13.33 -11.11
N GLY A 169 6.52 -13.57 -10.55
CA GLY A 169 7.43 -14.63 -10.99
C GLY A 169 7.16 -16.02 -10.41
N PHE A 170 6.22 -16.17 -9.46
CA PHE A 170 5.92 -17.49 -8.89
C PHE A 170 5.07 -18.36 -9.82
N TYR A 171 5.45 -19.63 -9.94
CA TYR A 171 4.65 -20.67 -10.58
C TYR A 171 4.49 -21.88 -9.62
N PRO A 172 3.26 -22.26 -9.23
CA PRO A 172 1.98 -21.64 -9.58
C PRO A 172 1.83 -20.21 -9.01
N PRO A 173 0.95 -19.35 -9.59
CA PRO A 173 0.76 -17.98 -9.13
C PRO A 173 0.38 -17.88 -7.65
N ALA A 174 1.06 -17.01 -6.91
CA ALA A 174 0.76 -16.73 -5.51
C ALA A 174 -0.34 -15.65 -5.38
N LYS A 175 -1.17 -15.75 -4.34
CA LYS A 175 -2.25 -14.77 -4.08
C LYS A 175 -1.70 -13.38 -3.72
N GLY A 176 -2.47 -12.34 -4.07
CA GLY A 176 -2.17 -10.92 -3.79
C GLY A 176 -1.81 -10.13 -5.05
N ASN A 177 -1.41 -8.87 -4.89
CA ASN A 177 -0.99 -8.02 -6.00
C ASN A 177 0.19 -8.64 -6.73
N GLN A 178 0.09 -8.77 -8.05
CA GLN A 178 1.10 -9.39 -8.91
C GLN A 178 2.22 -8.39 -9.22
N TRP A 179 2.98 -8.02 -8.19
CA TRP A 179 4.17 -7.18 -8.34
C TRP A 179 5.18 -7.88 -9.25
N LYS A 180 5.68 -7.15 -10.24
CA LYS A 180 6.87 -7.51 -11.00
C LYS A 180 8.09 -7.23 -10.11
N PHE A 181 8.99 -6.34 -10.52
CA PHE A 181 10.24 -6.10 -9.79
C PHE A 181 10.37 -4.66 -9.26
N GLY A 182 9.35 -3.83 -9.45
CA GLY A 182 9.39 -2.41 -9.13
C GLY A 182 8.92 -2.04 -7.75
N ALA A 183 8.54 -3.00 -6.91
CA ALA A 183 8.05 -2.73 -5.55
C ALA A 183 9.19 -2.42 -4.55
N ILE A 184 10.11 -1.56 -4.98
CA ILE A 184 11.35 -1.16 -4.30
C ILE A 184 11.66 0.31 -4.62
N GLY A 185 12.31 1.01 -3.70
CA GLY A 185 12.83 2.36 -3.93
C GLY A 185 13.83 2.75 -2.87
N CYS A 186 14.82 3.55 -3.26
CA CYS A 186 15.80 4.17 -2.37
C CYS A 186 15.55 5.67 -2.32
N ALA A 187 15.54 6.29 -1.15
CA ALA A 187 15.38 7.74 -1.04
C ALA A 187 16.15 8.29 0.16
N ASN A 188 16.47 9.59 0.09
CA ASN A 188 17.01 10.32 1.24
C ASN A 188 15.86 10.70 2.17
N TYR A 189 15.74 10.01 3.29
CA TYR A 189 14.75 10.34 4.30
C TYR A 189 15.37 11.20 5.39
N LYS A 190 14.68 12.28 5.75
CA LYS A 190 15.06 13.12 6.89
C LYS A 190 14.01 13.09 7.99
N GLY A 191 14.50 13.04 9.22
CA GLY A 191 13.70 12.78 10.39
C GLY A 191 14.51 12.68 11.69
N VAL A 192 13.92 12.04 12.70
CA VAL A 192 14.58 11.69 13.97
C VAL A 192 14.71 10.16 14.07
N ARG A 193 15.73 9.66 14.77
CA ARG A 193 15.84 8.22 15.02
C ARG A 193 14.71 7.79 15.95
N LEU A 194 14.05 6.66 15.63
CA LEU A 194 13.00 6.10 16.48
C LEU A 194 13.53 5.82 17.90
N ARG A 195 14.77 5.34 18.01
CA ARG A 195 15.44 5.10 19.29
C ARG A 195 15.49 6.33 20.19
N ASP A 196 15.69 7.53 19.63
CA ASP A 196 15.83 8.76 20.41
C ASP A 196 14.45 9.18 20.99
N VAL A 197 13.37 8.94 20.23
CA VAL A 197 11.98 9.12 20.72
C VAL A 197 11.61 8.07 21.77
N LEU A 198 12.02 6.81 21.59
CA LEU A 198 11.77 5.75 22.58
C LEU A 198 12.57 5.96 23.87
N GLN A 199 13.75 6.59 23.80
CA GLN A 199 14.50 6.99 24.97
C GLN A 199 13.75 8.03 25.80
N MET A 200 13.08 9.00 25.16
CA MET A 200 12.21 9.96 25.88
C MET A 200 11.04 9.28 26.59
N ALA A 201 10.52 8.19 26.02
CA ALA A 201 9.40 7.44 26.59
C ALA A 201 9.82 6.48 27.72
N GLU A 202 11.13 6.21 27.86
CA GLU A 202 11.70 5.30 28.86
C GLU A 202 11.05 3.91 28.81
N LEU A 203 11.47 3.08 27.84
CA LEU A 203 11.01 1.69 27.70
C LEU A 203 11.16 0.92 29.03
N LYS A 204 10.14 0.15 29.39
CA LYS A 204 10.23 -0.81 30.49
C LYS A 204 11.05 -2.03 30.09
N ASP A 205 11.63 -2.72 31.07
CA ASP A 205 12.33 -4.00 30.85
C ASP A 205 11.45 -5.09 30.22
N SER A 206 10.13 -4.98 30.39
CA SER A 206 9.13 -5.85 29.78
C SER A 206 8.90 -5.60 28.28
N ALA A 207 9.47 -4.56 27.68
CA ALA A 207 9.21 -4.21 26.28
C ALA A 207 9.83 -5.22 25.30
N VAL A 208 9.00 -5.81 24.45
CA VAL A 208 9.40 -6.86 23.49
C VAL A 208 9.21 -6.42 22.04
N TYR A 209 8.11 -5.72 21.74
CA TYR A 209 7.71 -5.46 20.35
C TYR A 209 6.97 -4.13 20.21
N THR A 210 7.05 -3.51 19.02
CA THR A 210 6.27 -2.31 18.66
C THR A 210 5.02 -2.70 17.87
N GLY A 211 3.94 -1.94 18.01
CA GLY A 211 2.74 -2.01 17.18
C GLY A 211 2.46 -0.63 16.61
N TYR A 212 2.45 -0.50 15.29
CA TYR A 212 2.27 0.78 14.64
C TYR A 212 0.86 0.95 14.10
N TYR A 213 0.32 2.17 14.25
CA TYR A 213 -1.00 2.53 13.74
C TYR A 213 -0.91 3.82 12.94
N GLY A 214 -1.42 3.77 11.72
CA GLY A 214 -1.57 4.93 10.83
C GLY A 214 -2.98 5.51 10.88
N ALA A 215 -3.16 6.67 10.24
CA ALA A 215 -4.47 7.29 10.04
C ALA A 215 -5.23 6.74 8.82
N ASP A 216 -4.67 5.80 8.06
CA ASP A 216 -5.34 5.27 6.87
C ASP A 216 -6.61 4.49 7.21
N LEU A 217 -7.65 4.74 6.41
CA LEU A 217 -8.97 4.17 6.64
C LEU A 217 -9.04 2.74 6.11
N HIS A 218 -9.75 1.87 6.79
CA HIS A 218 -10.09 0.56 6.23
C HIS A 218 -10.87 0.72 4.91
N LEU A 219 -10.74 -0.22 3.98
CA LEU A 219 -11.37 -0.13 2.64
C LEU A 219 -12.89 0.00 2.66
N SER A 220 -13.52 -0.47 3.74
CA SER A 220 -14.95 -0.35 3.99
C SER A 220 -15.37 1.03 4.52
N GLY A 221 -14.43 1.93 4.80
CA GLY A 221 -14.68 3.21 5.48
C GLY A 221 -15.07 3.08 6.95
N ASN A 222 -14.99 1.88 7.53
CA ASN A 222 -15.34 1.67 8.94
C ASN A 222 -14.17 2.14 9.82
N PRO A 223 -14.38 3.13 10.71
CA PRO A 223 -13.32 3.70 11.56
C PRO A 223 -12.81 2.74 12.65
N ASP A 224 -13.60 1.73 13.03
CA ASP A 224 -13.22 0.73 14.04
C ASP A 224 -12.32 -0.37 13.48
N LYS A 225 -12.15 -0.41 12.15
CA LYS A 225 -11.29 -1.39 11.49
C LYS A 225 -9.94 -0.77 11.14
N VAL A 226 -8.89 -1.48 11.47
CA VAL A 226 -7.52 -1.11 11.09
C VAL A 226 -7.16 -1.77 9.76
N SER A 227 -6.64 -0.99 8.81
CA SER A 227 -6.19 -1.48 7.50
C SER A 227 -4.91 -2.34 7.58
N ILE A 228 -3.97 -1.90 8.42
CA ILE A 228 -2.69 -2.54 8.71
C ILE A 228 -2.16 -2.05 10.06
N SER A 229 -1.65 -2.98 10.87
CA SER A 229 -0.91 -2.68 12.08
C SER A 229 0.20 -3.71 12.23
N ARG A 230 1.35 -3.34 11.68
CA ARG A 230 2.59 -4.12 11.80
C ARG A 230 3.48 -3.45 12.84
N GLY A 231 4.54 -4.13 13.22
CA GLY A 231 5.65 -3.50 13.90
C GLY A 231 6.89 -4.37 13.90
N THR A 232 7.81 -4.09 14.81
CA THR A 232 9.14 -4.69 14.84
C THR A 232 9.53 -5.07 16.28
N PRO A 233 10.43 -6.04 16.49
CA PRO A 233 11.09 -6.22 17.78
C PRO A 233 11.74 -4.92 18.24
N ILE A 234 11.86 -4.72 19.56
CA ILE A 234 12.48 -3.52 20.12
C ILE A 234 13.91 -3.33 19.62
N ALA A 235 14.67 -4.42 19.45
CA ALA A 235 16.01 -4.34 18.86
C ALA A 235 16.04 -3.64 17.49
N LYS A 236 15.06 -3.90 16.61
CA LYS A 236 14.97 -3.20 15.32
C LYS A 236 14.44 -1.78 15.47
N ALA A 237 13.54 -1.52 16.42
CA ALA A 237 13.05 -0.16 16.69
C ALA A 237 14.16 0.76 17.23
N LEU A 238 15.11 0.20 18.01
CA LEU A 238 16.27 0.90 18.55
C LEU A 238 17.47 0.96 17.59
N GLU A 239 17.38 0.28 16.45
CA GLU A 239 18.43 0.26 15.44
C GLU A 239 18.71 1.67 14.90
N GLU A 240 19.98 1.94 14.59
CA GLU A 240 20.51 3.27 14.30
C GLU A 240 19.80 3.99 13.13
N HIS A 241 19.38 3.23 12.12
CA HIS A 241 18.81 3.76 10.88
C HIS A 241 17.28 3.71 10.83
N THR A 242 16.59 3.22 11.88
CA THR A 242 15.13 3.29 11.94
C THR A 242 14.69 4.74 12.23
N LEU A 243 14.01 5.36 11.27
CA LEU A 243 13.68 6.79 11.28
C LEU A 243 12.18 7.02 11.47
N ILE A 244 11.81 8.05 12.23
CA ILE A 244 10.52 8.73 12.09
C ILE A 244 10.75 9.91 11.14
N ALA A 245 10.24 9.81 9.92
CA ALA A 245 10.53 10.70 8.79
C ALA A 245 9.36 11.62 8.45
N TRP A 246 9.66 12.86 8.06
CA TRP A 246 8.70 13.84 7.51
C TRP A 246 9.11 14.41 6.15
N GLU A 247 10.32 14.09 5.69
CA GLU A 247 10.91 14.60 4.44
C GLU A 247 11.51 13.42 3.65
N MET A 248 11.40 13.50 2.32
CA MET A 248 11.90 12.54 1.34
C MET A 248 12.50 13.31 0.17
N ASN A 249 13.78 13.08 -0.09
CA ASN A 249 14.58 13.72 -1.15
C ASN A 249 14.58 15.26 -1.06
N GLY A 250 14.72 15.82 0.15
CA GLY A 250 14.80 17.27 0.36
C GLY A 250 13.44 18.00 0.37
N GLU A 251 12.34 17.29 0.14
CA GLU A 251 10.99 17.84 0.13
C GLU A 251 10.09 17.14 1.16
N PRO A 252 9.00 17.77 1.61
CA PRO A 252 8.01 17.09 2.43
C PRO A 252 7.56 15.77 1.81
N LEU A 253 7.30 14.75 2.63
CA LEU A 253 6.78 13.47 2.16
C LEU A 253 5.60 13.69 1.18
N PRO A 254 5.56 12.99 0.04
CA PRO A 254 4.35 12.98 -0.77
C PRO A 254 3.20 12.30 -0.03
N HIS A 255 1.97 12.70 -0.31
CA HIS A 255 0.79 12.22 0.41
C HIS A 255 0.69 10.69 0.48
N LEU A 256 0.84 10.01 -0.66
CA LEU A 256 0.78 8.54 -0.77
C LEU A 256 1.96 7.82 -0.10
N HIS A 257 3.00 8.56 0.29
CA HIS A 257 4.18 8.07 1.00
C HIS A 257 4.17 8.39 2.49
N GLY A 258 3.05 8.91 3.01
CA GLY A 258 2.81 9.05 4.43
C GLY A 258 2.99 10.46 4.97
N PHE A 259 2.84 11.50 4.13
CA PHE A 259 2.73 12.87 4.63
C PHE A 259 1.69 12.97 5.76
N PRO A 260 1.96 13.66 6.87
CA PRO A 260 3.18 14.41 7.14
C PRO A 260 4.26 13.60 7.87
N LEU A 261 3.95 12.38 8.33
CA LEU A 261 4.81 11.60 9.21
C LEU A 261 4.73 10.09 8.96
N ARG A 262 5.88 9.42 8.85
CA ARG A 262 5.98 7.96 8.70
C ARG A 262 7.12 7.39 9.52
N ILE A 263 7.15 6.07 9.69
CA ILE A 263 8.37 5.34 10.06
C ILE A 263 9.03 4.78 8.80
N VAL A 264 10.36 4.71 8.80
CA VAL A 264 11.19 4.04 7.80
C VAL A 264 12.10 3.04 8.53
N SER A 265 11.89 1.75 8.31
CA SER A 265 12.65 0.65 8.91
C SER A 265 13.44 -0.07 7.80
N PRO A 266 14.64 0.41 7.45
CA PRO A 266 15.40 -0.11 6.32
C PRO A 266 15.83 -1.57 6.54
N GLY A 267 15.99 -2.31 5.44
CA GLY A 267 16.41 -3.72 5.44
C GLY A 267 15.33 -4.72 5.90
N TRP A 268 14.15 -4.22 6.28
CA TRP A 268 12.96 -5.00 6.64
C TRP A 268 11.84 -4.75 5.62
N PRO A 269 10.83 -5.64 5.50
CA PRO A 269 9.70 -5.42 4.62
C PRO A 269 9.07 -4.05 4.87
N ALA A 270 8.80 -3.30 3.80
CA ALA A 270 8.22 -1.96 3.89
C ALA A 270 6.86 -1.91 4.64
N SER A 271 6.22 -3.06 4.88
CA SER A 271 5.04 -3.17 5.74
C SER A 271 5.31 -2.81 7.21
N THR A 272 6.57 -2.84 7.69
CA THR A 272 6.96 -2.36 9.02
C THR A 272 7.29 -0.86 9.06
N SER A 273 7.14 -0.17 7.93
CA SER A 273 7.38 1.27 7.78
C SER A 273 6.03 2.01 7.61
N PRO A 274 5.19 2.09 8.66
CA PRO A 274 3.85 2.67 8.64
C PRO A 274 3.87 4.10 8.11
N LYS A 275 2.82 4.44 7.37
CA LYS A 275 2.56 5.78 6.84
C LYS A 275 1.48 6.45 7.69
N TRP A 276 1.46 7.78 7.66
CA TRP A 276 0.47 8.58 8.40
C TRP A 276 0.46 8.22 9.90
N LEU A 277 1.65 8.15 10.51
CA LEU A 277 1.86 7.62 11.85
C LEU A 277 1.01 8.37 12.90
N LYS A 278 0.18 7.65 13.66
CA LYS A 278 -0.61 8.20 14.77
C LYS A 278 -0.29 7.57 16.12
N ARG A 279 0.14 6.31 16.16
CA ARG A 279 0.46 5.65 17.44
C ARG A 279 1.54 4.59 17.29
N ILE A 280 2.44 4.55 18.27
CA ILE A 280 3.39 3.48 18.53
C ILE A 280 3.02 2.85 19.87
N LEU A 281 2.52 1.62 19.83
CA LEU A 281 2.21 0.83 21.03
C LEU A 281 3.41 -0.09 21.34
N ILE A 282 4.00 0.06 22.52
CA ILE A 282 5.05 -0.84 23.00
C ILE A 282 4.38 -1.99 23.76
N GLN A 283 4.70 -3.23 23.41
CA GLN A 283 4.09 -4.42 23.97
C GLN A 283 5.12 -5.35 24.60
N ASN A 284 4.68 -6.10 25.59
CA ASN A 284 5.45 -7.17 26.24
C ASN A 284 5.40 -8.52 25.51
N ARG A 285 4.83 -8.53 24.31
CA ARG A 285 4.72 -9.69 23.43
C ARG A 285 4.85 -9.26 21.97
N VAL A 286 5.08 -10.23 21.10
CA VAL A 286 5.00 -10.01 19.64
C VAL A 286 3.64 -9.39 19.30
N HIS A 287 3.66 -8.38 18.43
CA HIS A 287 2.45 -7.70 18.04
C HIS A 287 1.49 -8.60 17.27
N ASP A 288 0.20 -8.46 17.56
CA ASP A 288 -0.91 -9.28 17.08
C ASP A 288 -1.90 -8.47 16.19
N GLY A 289 -1.49 -7.28 15.74
CA GLY A 289 -2.32 -6.41 14.90
C GLY A 289 -2.53 -6.89 13.46
N MET A 290 -3.38 -6.16 12.75
CA MET A 290 -3.80 -6.51 11.39
C MET A 290 -2.60 -6.67 10.44
N LYS A 291 -2.56 -7.82 9.75
CA LYS A 291 -1.50 -8.26 8.83
C LYS A 291 -0.23 -8.78 9.50
N MET A 292 -0.17 -8.96 10.82
CA MET A 292 0.95 -9.68 11.46
C MET A 292 1.10 -11.13 10.96
N ASP A 293 -0.02 -11.76 10.60
CA ASP A 293 -0.17 -13.09 10.03
C ASP A 293 0.13 -13.21 8.51
N HIS A 294 0.12 -12.11 7.74
CA HIS A 294 0.24 -12.15 6.26
C HIS A 294 1.68 -12.05 5.73
N TYR A 295 2.58 -11.34 6.43
CA TYR A 295 3.99 -11.21 6.03
C TYR A 295 4.82 -12.23 6.80
N ARG A 296 4.70 -13.49 6.36
CA ARG A 296 5.39 -14.64 6.93
C ARG A 296 6.10 -15.43 5.84
N VAL A 297 7.22 -16.05 6.20
CA VAL A 297 8.01 -16.92 5.34
C VAL A 297 8.21 -18.29 6.01
N PRO A 298 8.40 -19.37 5.24
CA PRO A 298 8.77 -20.66 5.81
C PRO A 298 10.06 -20.56 6.63
N LYS A 299 10.13 -21.26 7.77
CA LYS A 299 11.35 -21.31 8.62
C LYS A 299 12.54 -22.00 7.94
N TYR A 300 12.28 -22.76 6.89
CA TYR A 300 13.26 -23.52 6.12
C TYR A 300 12.89 -23.47 4.63
N PRO A 301 13.86 -23.69 3.72
CA PRO A 301 13.57 -23.73 2.28
C PRO A 301 12.52 -24.79 1.93
N VAL A 302 11.60 -24.43 1.04
CA VAL A 302 10.55 -25.32 0.53
C VAL A 302 10.47 -25.21 -0.98
N LYS A 303 9.96 -26.25 -1.65
CA LYS A 303 9.71 -26.21 -3.10
C LYS A 303 8.61 -25.18 -3.42
N PRO A 304 8.68 -24.48 -4.56
CA PRO A 304 7.59 -23.62 -5.02
C PRO A 304 6.25 -24.37 -5.03
N GLY A 305 5.18 -23.70 -4.57
CA GLY A 305 3.84 -24.28 -4.47
C GLY A 305 3.60 -25.18 -3.25
N THR A 306 4.61 -25.44 -2.41
CA THR A 306 4.43 -26.21 -1.17
C THR A 306 3.50 -25.48 -0.19
N ALA A 307 2.46 -26.16 0.29
CA ALA A 307 1.66 -25.68 1.41
C ALA A 307 2.46 -25.87 2.71
N VAL A 308 2.80 -24.77 3.38
CA VAL A 308 3.56 -24.79 4.64
C VAL A 308 2.62 -24.57 5.81
N PRO A 309 2.61 -25.44 6.84
CA PRO A 309 1.78 -25.24 8.02
C PRO A 309 2.11 -23.94 8.76
N ASP A 310 1.09 -23.28 9.34
CA ASP A 310 1.29 -22.00 10.05
C ASP A 310 2.29 -22.07 11.19
N LYS A 311 2.43 -23.22 11.86
CA LYS A 311 3.45 -23.42 12.92
C LYS A 311 4.89 -23.38 12.39
N ASP A 312 5.07 -23.63 11.10
CA ASP A 312 6.37 -23.70 10.41
C ASP A 312 6.67 -22.41 9.62
N MET A 313 5.78 -21.42 9.73
CA MET A 313 5.97 -20.07 9.20
C MET A 313 6.52 -19.15 10.29
N THR A 314 7.35 -18.18 9.93
CA THR A 314 7.84 -17.12 10.82
C THR A 314 7.58 -15.75 10.21
N ILE A 315 7.52 -14.71 11.04
CA ILE A 315 7.39 -13.33 10.55
C ILE A 315 8.63 -13.00 9.70
N ILE A 316 8.43 -12.42 8.51
CA ILE A 316 9.57 -11.90 7.76
C ILE A 316 10.16 -10.69 8.49
N GLU A 317 11.44 -10.79 8.82
CA GLU A 317 12.22 -9.75 9.49
C GLU A 317 13.13 -9.06 8.48
N SER A 318 14.31 -9.61 8.20
CA SER A 318 15.21 -9.07 7.19
C SER A 318 14.77 -9.46 5.77
N MET A 319 14.85 -8.52 4.84
CA MET A 319 14.66 -8.80 3.42
C MET A 319 15.82 -9.65 2.89
N PRO A 320 15.56 -10.71 2.13
CA PRO A 320 16.62 -11.53 1.53
C PRO A 320 17.39 -10.74 0.46
N VAL A 321 18.62 -11.19 0.19
CA VAL A 321 19.44 -10.61 -0.89
C VAL A 321 18.72 -10.74 -2.24
N LYS A 322 18.72 -9.64 -2.99
CA LYS A 322 18.07 -9.55 -4.30
C LYS A 322 18.85 -8.62 -5.23
N SER A 323 18.80 -8.89 -6.52
CA SER A 323 19.31 -8.02 -7.58
C SER A 323 18.29 -7.91 -8.72
N LEU A 324 18.42 -6.86 -9.53
CA LEU A 324 17.56 -6.59 -10.68
C LEU A 324 18.40 -5.94 -11.79
N ILE A 325 18.15 -6.34 -13.04
CA ILE A 325 18.68 -5.66 -14.22
C ILE A 325 17.71 -4.53 -14.59
N THR A 326 18.16 -3.28 -14.52
CA THR A 326 17.39 -2.07 -14.82
C THR A 326 17.65 -1.55 -16.24
N ASN A 327 18.79 -1.89 -16.84
CA ASN A 327 19.21 -1.44 -18.16
C ASN A 327 19.85 -2.62 -18.96
N PRO A 328 19.56 -2.79 -20.27
CA PRO A 328 18.67 -1.99 -21.12
C PRO A 328 17.19 -2.12 -20.75
N LYS A 329 16.36 -1.20 -21.24
CA LYS A 329 14.91 -1.32 -21.15
C LYS A 329 14.45 -2.59 -21.89
N THR A 330 13.90 -3.54 -21.13
CA THR A 330 13.30 -4.78 -21.62
C THR A 330 11.85 -4.62 -22.04
#